data_AF-A0AAV4SHG4-F1
#
_entry.id   AF-A0AAV4SHG4-F1
#
_cell.length_a   1.000
_cell.length_b   1.000
_cell.length_c   1.000
_cell.angle_alpha   90.00
_cell.angle_beta   90.00
_cell.angle_gamma   90.00
#
_symmetry.space_group_name_H-M   'P 1'
#
loop_
_entity.id
_entity.type
_entity.pdbx_description
1 polymer ?
#
loop_
_entity_poly.entity_id
_entity_poly.type
_entity_poly.pdbx_seq_one_letter_code
_entity_poly.pdbx_strand_id
1 'polypeptide(L)'
;MTYLPLNERNSKAVDFSIPYLVEESTFITPRPPTKVAPIRTFHELSRAVQSGDHKLYTIEFYVPELPASEEDHLKALGRMVVRKNWVVPEIKYVDISFDTPNSSQTRTRNYALLRFGHNENILISEDTLSIFNVAFAYSKNFCCISKLNSILLKLRDSGLNRKLWQDASFKFF
;
A
#
# COMPACT_ATOMS: atom_id res chain seq x y z
N MET A 1 -6.15 -12.34 4.88
CA MET A 1 -7.28 -11.46 4.52
C MET A 1 -6.96 -10.93 3.14
N THR A 2 -7.63 -11.42 2.10
CA THR A 2 -7.33 -11.05 0.71
C THR A 2 -8.04 -9.73 0.40
N TYR A 3 -7.27 -8.68 0.08
CA TYR A 3 -7.82 -7.40 -0.33
C TYR A 3 -8.23 -7.48 -1.80
N LEU A 4 -9.52 -7.29 -2.10
CA LEU A 4 -9.97 -7.11 -3.47
C LEU A 4 -10.08 -5.61 -3.74
N PRO A 5 -9.13 -5.01 -4.49
CA PRO A 5 -9.28 -3.63 -4.93
C PRO A 5 -10.60 -3.46 -5.67
N LEU A 6 -11.26 -2.33 -5.39
CA LEU A 6 -12.43 -1.90 -6.14
C LEU A 6 -11.98 -1.48 -7.54
N ASN A 7 -12.05 -2.41 -8.49
CA ASN A 7 -11.72 -2.17 -9.89
C ASN A 7 -12.80 -2.77 -10.82
N GLU A 8 -12.83 -2.29 -12.07
CA GLU A 8 -13.85 -2.69 -13.05
C GLU A 8 -13.85 -4.19 -13.35
N ARG A 9 -12.68 -4.84 -13.27
CA ARG A 9 -12.55 -6.28 -13.52
C ARG A 9 -13.27 -7.10 -12.45
N ASN A 10 -13.07 -6.75 -11.18
CA ASN A 10 -13.71 -7.45 -10.06
C ASN A 10 -15.22 -7.16 -10.00
N SER A 11 -15.65 -5.95 -10.38
CA SER A 11 -17.06 -5.53 -10.39
C SER A 11 -17.94 -6.32 -11.36
N LYS A 12 -17.35 -7.05 -12.31
CA LYS A 12 -18.09 -7.96 -13.20
C LYS A 12 -18.53 -9.23 -12.48
N ALA A 13 -17.72 -9.72 -11.54
CA ALA A 13 -17.93 -11.01 -10.85
C ALA A 13 -18.61 -10.85 -9.48
N VAL A 14 -18.37 -9.75 -8.78
CA VAL A 14 -18.89 -9.44 -7.44
C VAL A 14 -19.39 -8.00 -7.39
N ASP A 15 -20.27 -7.71 -6.45
CA ASP A 15 -20.65 -6.33 -6.12
C ASP A 15 -19.90 -5.88 -4.84
N PHE A 16 -19.91 -4.58 -4.56
CA PHE A 16 -19.15 -3.99 -3.46
C PHE A 16 -20.01 -3.16 -2.51
N SER A 17 -19.61 -3.11 -1.24
CA SER A 17 -20.26 -2.27 -0.23
C SER A 17 -19.87 -0.81 -0.44
N ILE A 18 -20.47 0.08 0.36
CA ILE A 18 -19.83 1.39 0.53
C ILE A 18 -18.40 1.20 1.07
N PRO A 19 -17.44 2.06 0.69
CA PRO A 19 -16.11 2.04 1.29
C PRO A 19 -16.19 2.23 2.81
N TYR A 20 -15.44 1.41 3.54
CA TYR A 20 -15.33 1.55 5.00
C TYR A 20 -13.95 2.07 5.43
N LEU A 21 -13.00 2.10 4.51
CA LEU A 21 -11.62 2.56 4.72
C LEU A 21 -11.08 3.16 3.43
N VAL A 22 -10.33 4.24 3.56
CA VAL A 22 -9.50 4.83 2.50
C VAL A 22 -8.05 4.46 2.83
N GLU A 23 -7.35 3.89 1.85
CA GLU A 23 -5.93 3.55 1.97
C GLU A 23 -5.10 4.37 1.01
N GLU A 24 -3.86 4.64 1.42
CA GLU A 24 -2.87 5.32 0.62
C GLU A 24 -1.70 4.38 0.37
N SER A 25 -1.26 4.31 -0.87
CA SER A 25 -0.05 3.59 -1.27
C SER A 25 1.16 4.47 -1.01
N THR A 26 2.10 3.99 -0.21
CA THR A 26 3.39 4.62 0.09
C THR A 26 4.53 3.66 -0.23
N PHE A 27 5.77 4.10 -0.03
CA PHE A 27 6.88 3.18 0.24
C PHE A 27 7.48 3.43 1.62
N ILE A 28 8.25 2.44 2.06
CA ILE A 28 9.18 2.52 3.18
C ILE A 28 10.60 2.25 2.69
N THR A 29 11.59 2.86 3.33
CA THR A 29 13.01 2.73 2.98
C THR A 29 13.90 2.84 4.21
N PRO A 30 15.07 2.17 4.29
CA PRO A 30 15.99 2.35 5.39
C PRO A 30 16.46 3.80 5.41
N ARG A 31 16.59 4.36 6.61
CA ARG A 31 17.27 5.63 6.80
C ARG A 31 18.74 5.43 6.41
N PRO A 32 19.30 6.25 5.51
CA PRO A 32 20.70 6.12 5.16
C PRO A 32 21.59 6.62 6.30
N PRO A 33 22.90 6.33 6.26
CA PRO A 33 23.87 6.95 7.17
C PRO A 33 23.84 8.48 7.08
N THR A 34 24.24 9.17 8.16
CA THR A 34 24.11 10.63 8.38
C THR A 34 24.67 11.53 7.25
N LYS A 35 25.53 11.01 6.37
CA LYS A 35 26.18 11.76 5.28
C LYS A 35 25.52 11.58 3.90
N VAL A 36 24.50 10.74 3.80
CA VAL A 36 23.82 10.44 2.53
C VAL A 36 22.40 11.00 2.59
N ALA A 37 21.98 11.67 1.52
CA ALA A 37 20.63 12.22 1.44
C ALA A 37 19.58 11.09 1.49
N PRO A 38 18.53 11.20 2.32
CA PRO A 38 17.47 10.22 2.39
C PRO A 38 16.57 10.26 1.16
N ILE A 39 16.04 9.10 0.79
CA ILE A 39 14.95 8.97 -0.19
C ILE A 39 13.64 9.18 0.56
N ARG A 40 12.92 10.25 0.24
CA ARG A 40 11.69 10.69 0.91
C ARG A 40 10.48 10.74 -0.01
N THR A 41 10.69 10.73 -1.32
CA THR A 41 9.63 10.84 -2.33
C THR A 41 9.75 9.78 -3.41
N PHE A 42 8.66 9.50 -4.14
CA PHE A 42 8.69 8.59 -5.29
C PHE A 42 9.58 9.12 -6.41
N HIS A 43 9.70 10.44 -6.54
CA HIS A 43 10.61 11.07 -7.48
C HIS A 43 12.09 10.76 -7.16
N GLU A 44 12.50 10.90 -5.89
CA GLU A 44 13.85 10.53 -5.44
C GLU A 44 14.11 9.04 -5.57
N LEU A 45 13.13 8.21 -5.19
CA LEU A 45 13.23 6.76 -5.34
C LEU A 45 13.42 6.35 -6.79
N SER A 46 12.65 6.95 -7.71
CA SER A 46 12.77 6.68 -9.14
C SER A 46 14.16 7.03 -9.66
N ARG A 47 14.74 8.16 -9.25
CA ARG A 47 16.12 8.52 -9.62
C ARG A 47 17.15 7.51 -9.08
N ALA A 48 17.03 7.10 -7.82
CA ALA A 48 17.95 6.14 -7.21
C ALA A 48 17.84 4.73 -7.83
N VAL A 49 16.64 4.32 -8.23
CA VAL A 49 16.43 3.06 -8.96
C VAL A 49 17.03 3.12 -10.37
N GLN A 50 16.89 4.25 -11.05
CA GLN A 50 17.42 4.44 -12.39
C GLN A 50 18.96 4.55 -12.43
N SER A 51 19.60 5.08 -11.38
CA SER A 51 21.07 5.05 -11.26
C SER A 51 21.61 3.63 -11.03
N GLY A 52 20.76 2.69 -10.61
CA GLY A 52 21.12 1.31 -10.32
C GLY A 52 21.55 1.06 -8.88
N ASP A 53 21.53 2.08 -8.04
CA ASP A 53 22.03 2.03 -6.65
C ASP A 53 20.96 1.53 -5.67
N HIS A 54 19.70 1.49 -6.09
CA HIS A 54 18.57 1.19 -5.21
C HIS A 54 17.55 0.26 -5.87
N LYS A 55 16.81 -0.51 -5.06
CA LYS A 55 15.74 -1.42 -5.54
C LYS A 55 14.40 -1.00 -4.97
N LEU A 56 13.32 -1.27 -5.70
CA LEU A 56 11.96 -1.22 -5.17
C LEU A 56 11.33 -2.61 -5.25
N TYR A 57 11.04 -3.21 -4.09
CA TYR A 57 10.23 -4.42 -4.00
C TYR A 57 8.75 -4.05 -3.88
N THR A 58 7.90 -4.73 -4.64
CA THR A 58 6.45 -4.49 -4.60
C THR A 58 5.65 -5.76 -4.75
N ILE A 59 4.38 -5.75 -4.37
CA ILE A 59 3.44 -6.82 -4.69
C ILE A 59 2.72 -6.55 -6.01
N GLU A 60 2.16 -7.62 -6.58
CA GLU A 60 1.42 -7.61 -7.85
C GLU A 60 0.30 -6.57 -7.89
N PHE A 61 -0.33 -6.27 -6.75
CA PHE A 61 -1.36 -5.24 -6.61
C PHE A 61 -0.91 -3.87 -7.16
N TYR A 62 0.30 -3.41 -6.83
CA TYR A 62 0.77 -2.06 -7.23
C TYR A 62 1.43 -2.04 -8.61
N VAL A 63 1.70 -3.20 -9.22
CA VAL A 63 2.42 -3.30 -10.49
C VAL A 63 1.70 -2.58 -11.64
N PRO A 64 0.35 -2.65 -11.77
CA PRO A 64 -0.37 -1.90 -12.79
C PRO A 64 -0.41 -0.40 -12.51
N GLU A 65 -0.34 0.05 -11.26
CA GLU A 65 -0.49 1.46 -10.88
C GLU A 65 0.70 2.32 -11.30
N LEU A 66 1.91 1.80 -11.13
CA LEU A 66 3.15 2.51 -11.47
C LEU A 66 3.26 2.91 -12.96
N PRO A 67 3.13 1.98 -13.94
CA PRO A 67 3.21 2.30 -15.36
C PRO A 67 1.98 3.03 -15.90
N ALA A 68 0.84 3.00 -15.19
CA ALA A 68 -0.38 3.69 -15.58
C ALA A 68 -0.45 5.15 -15.07
N SER A 69 0.44 5.53 -14.14
CA SER A 69 0.53 6.91 -13.66
C SER A 69 0.87 7.89 -14.79
N GLU A 70 0.37 9.13 -14.74
CA GLU A 70 0.74 10.19 -15.69
C GLU A 70 2.15 10.73 -15.46
N GLU A 71 2.70 10.52 -14.25
CA GLU A 71 4.02 10.96 -13.83
C GLU A 71 5.13 10.10 -14.49
N ASP A 72 5.99 10.72 -15.29
CA ASP A 72 7.06 10.02 -16.02
C ASP A 72 8.01 9.24 -15.10
N HIS A 73 8.29 9.78 -13.91
CA HIS A 73 9.15 9.13 -12.93
C HIS A 73 8.53 7.84 -12.37
N LEU A 74 7.21 7.78 -12.22
CA LEU A 74 6.48 6.57 -11.80
C LEU A 74 6.39 5.55 -12.94
N LYS A 75 6.18 6.01 -14.19
CA LYS A 75 6.23 5.14 -15.39
C LYS A 75 7.60 4.45 -15.49
N ALA A 76 8.68 5.21 -15.34
CA ALA A 76 10.04 4.68 -15.38
C ALA A 76 10.29 3.66 -14.25
N LEU A 77 9.85 3.97 -13.03
CA LEU A 77 9.96 3.10 -11.86
C LEU A 77 9.19 1.78 -12.07
N GLY A 78 7.96 1.84 -12.55
CA GLY A 78 7.14 0.66 -12.86
C GLY A 78 7.78 -0.24 -13.91
N ARG A 79 8.29 0.33 -15.01
CA ARG A 79 9.02 -0.42 -16.04
C ARG A 79 10.26 -1.12 -15.47
N MET A 80 10.99 -0.45 -14.58
CA MET A 80 12.17 -1.03 -13.93
C MET A 80 11.82 -2.21 -13.03
N VAL A 81 10.79 -2.07 -12.20
CA VAL A 81 10.27 -3.14 -11.32
C VAL A 81 9.92 -4.39 -12.14
N VAL A 82 9.16 -4.22 -13.22
CA VAL A 82 8.75 -5.32 -14.10
C VAL A 82 9.96 -5.95 -14.79
N ARG A 83 10.82 -5.13 -15.41
CA ARG A 83 12.00 -5.60 -16.15
C ARG A 83 13.00 -6.36 -15.26
N LYS A 84 13.14 -5.97 -14.00
CA LYS A 84 14.09 -6.55 -13.04
C LYS A 84 13.47 -7.65 -12.15
N ASN A 85 12.19 -7.96 -12.32
CA ASN A 85 11.45 -8.94 -11.55
C ASN A 85 11.51 -8.69 -10.02
N TRP A 86 11.27 -7.45 -9.61
CA TRP A 86 11.20 -7.07 -8.18
C TRP A 86 9.79 -7.17 -7.59
N VAL A 87 8.95 -7.99 -8.22
CA VAL A 87 7.61 -8.31 -7.72
C VAL A 87 7.72 -9.50 -6.77
N VAL A 88 7.32 -9.29 -5.53
CA VAL A 88 7.35 -10.30 -4.46
C VAL A 88 5.94 -10.85 -4.24
N PRO A 89 5.79 -12.17 -4.03
CA PRO A 89 4.50 -12.76 -3.67
C PRO A 89 3.97 -12.17 -2.35
N GLU A 90 2.67 -11.87 -2.29
CA GLU A 90 2.03 -11.23 -1.14
C GLU A 90 2.26 -11.98 0.18
N ILE A 91 2.28 -13.32 0.13
CA ILE A 91 2.52 -14.18 1.31
C ILE A 91 3.93 -13.94 1.89
N LYS A 92 4.92 -13.66 1.04
CA LYS A 92 6.30 -13.39 1.49
C LYS A 92 6.48 -11.93 1.90
N TYR A 93 5.60 -11.03 1.46
CA TYR A 93 5.73 -9.59 1.63
C TYR A 93 5.60 -9.12 3.08
N VAL A 94 4.88 -9.88 3.91
CA VAL A 94 4.80 -9.65 5.37
C VAL A 94 6.12 -9.99 6.06
N ASP A 95 6.87 -10.96 5.52
CA ASP A 95 8.09 -11.52 6.13
C ASP A 95 9.39 -11.01 5.49
N ILE A 96 9.34 -10.09 4.51
CA ILE A 96 10.57 -9.51 3.95
C ILE A 96 11.24 -8.68 5.05
N SER A 97 12.24 -9.27 5.70
CA SER A 97 13.09 -8.57 6.62
C SER A 97 13.72 -7.38 5.89
N PHE A 98 13.73 -6.23 6.55
CA PHE A 98 14.21 -4.98 5.98
C PHE A 98 15.76 -4.91 5.94
N ASP A 99 16.40 -6.08 5.92
CA ASP A 99 17.84 -6.27 6.06
C ASP A 99 18.59 -6.17 4.73
N THR A 100 17.93 -5.68 3.67
CA THR A 100 18.62 -5.38 2.41
C THR A 100 18.86 -3.87 2.33
N PRO A 101 20.11 -3.41 2.60
CA PRO A 101 20.52 -2.04 2.33
C PRO A 101 20.15 -1.64 0.90
N ASN A 102 19.83 -0.36 0.72
CA ASN A 102 19.50 0.21 -0.58
C ASN A 102 18.29 -0.45 -1.26
N SER A 103 17.27 -0.80 -0.47
CA SER A 103 15.99 -1.26 -0.99
C SER A 103 14.85 -0.48 -0.37
N SER A 104 13.79 -0.27 -1.13
CA SER A 104 12.52 0.26 -0.67
C SER A 104 11.45 -0.78 -0.92
N GLN A 105 10.35 -0.68 -0.18
CA GLN A 105 9.20 -1.52 -0.40
C GLN A 105 7.93 -0.68 -0.43
N THR A 106 7.06 -0.94 -1.41
CA THR A 106 5.70 -0.37 -1.36
C THR A 106 4.99 -0.84 -0.10
N ARG A 107 4.02 -0.10 0.42
CA ARG A 107 3.15 -0.48 1.54
C ARG A 107 1.88 0.37 1.47
N THR A 108 0.86 -0.01 2.23
CA THR A 108 -0.17 0.96 2.61
C THR A 108 0.34 1.86 3.74
N ARG A 109 -0.03 3.14 3.74
CA ARG A 109 0.46 4.11 4.73
C ARG A 109 0.04 3.74 6.14
N ASN A 110 -1.19 3.24 6.33
CA ASN A 110 -1.65 2.78 7.63
C ASN A 110 -0.80 1.63 8.17
N TYR A 111 -0.47 0.64 7.33
CA TYR A 111 0.43 -0.45 7.72
C TYR A 111 1.83 0.06 8.05
N ALA A 112 2.37 0.97 7.22
CA ALA A 112 3.70 1.54 7.42
C ALA A 112 3.81 2.32 8.73
N LEU A 113 2.85 3.20 9.01
CA LEU A 113 2.78 3.96 10.26
C LEU A 113 2.62 3.05 11.47
N LEU A 114 1.75 2.06 11.36
CA LEU A 114 1.55 1.08 12.42
C LEU A 114 2.87 0.35 12.74
N ARG A 115 3.50 -0.25 11.74
CA ARG A 115 4.63 -1.16 11.98
C ARG A 115 5.97 -0.43 12.21
N PHE A 116 6.13 0.74 11.59
CA PHE A 116 7.41 1.45 11.50
C PHE A 116 7.36 2.92 11.91
N GLY A 117 6.20 3.47 12.27
CA GLY A 117 6.07 4.91 12.60
C GLY A 117 6.93 5.37 13.78
N HIS A 118 7.35 4.44 14.65
CA HIS A 118 8.26 4.69 15.77
C HIS A 118 9.70 4.18 15.51
N ASN A 119 9.97 3.62 14.34
CA ASN A 119 11.29 3.09 14.00
C ASN A 119 12.14 4.18 13.32
N GLU A 120 13.09 4.76 14.05
CA GLU A 120 13.96 5.83 13.55
C GLU A 120 14.85 5.39 12.37
N ASN A 121 15.08 4.09 12.21
CA ASN A 121 15.89 3.52 11.13
C ASN A 121 15.09 3.32 9.83
N ILE A 122 13.79 3.58 9.82
CA ILE A 122 12.92 3.43 8.67
C ILE A 122 12.26 4.78 8.36
N LEU A 123 12.26 5.14 7.08
CA LEU A 123 11.55 6.30 6.57
C LEU A 123 10.31 5.83 5.81
N ILE A 124 9.21 6.55 6.00
CA ILE A 124 7.98 6.40 5.23
C ILE A 124 7.95 7.57 4.23
N SER A 125 7.55 7.31 2.99
CA SER A 125 7.47 8.36 1.97
C SER A 125 6.61 9.54 2.41
N GLU A 126 7.06 10.75 2.08
CA GLU A 126 6.36 12.01 2.30
C GLU A 126 5.23 12.21 1.29
N ASP A 127 5.32 11.59 0.11
CA ASP A 127 4.28 11.56 -0.92
C ASP A 127 3.58 10.20 -1.01
N THR A 128 2.51 10.15 -1.81
CA THR A 128 1.62 8.99 -1.96
C THR A 128 1.56 8.60 -3.44
N LEU A 129 1.67 7.30 -3.73
CA LEU A 129 1.59 6.76 -5.08
C LEU A 129 0.15 6.79 -5.62
N SER A 130 -0.79 6.35 -4.79
CA SER A 130 -2.20 6.23 -5.15
C SER A 130 -3.05 6.21 -3.90
N ILE A 131 -4.33 6.55 -4.06
CA ILE A 131 -5.34 6.47 -3.01
C ILE A 131 -6.42 5.52 -3.51
N PHE A 132 -6.79 4.53 -2.69
CA PHE A 132 -7.82 3.57 -3.06
C PHE A 132 -8.79 3.30 -1.91
N ASN A 133 -10.02 2.98 -2.30
CA ASN A 133 -11.10 2.67 -1.37
C ASN A 133 -11.15 1.16 -1.10
N VAL A 134 -11.25 0.79 0.17
CA VAL A 134 -11.46 -0.59 0.59
C VAL A 134 -12.93 -0.78 0.95
N ALA A 135 -13.54 -1.79 0.32
CA ALA A 135 -14.94 -2.16 0.48
C ALA A 135 -15.06 -3.68 0.63
N PHE A 136 -16.18 -4.15 1.20
CA PHE A 136 -16.49 -5.57 1.23
C PHE A 136 -17.00 -6.00 -0.15
N ALA A 137 -16.32 -6.98 -0.75
CA ALA A 137 -16.82 -7.69 -1.92
C ALA A 137 -17.89 -8.71 -1.50
N TYR A 138 -18.98 -8.81 -2.25
CA TYR A 138 -20.04 -9.78 -2.01
C TYR A 138 -20.61 -10.36 -3.31
N SER A 139 -21.17 -11.56 -3.22
CA SER A 139 -21.89 -12.19 -4.33
C SER A 139 -23.10 -11.34 -4.71
N LYS A 140 -23.41 -11.23 -6.01
CA LYS A 140 -24.56 -10.48 -6.52
C LYS A 140 -25.91 -10.90 -5.92
N ASN A 141 -25.98 -12.11 -5.36
CA ASN A 141 -27.19 -12.64 -4.71
C ASN A 141 -27.23 -12.36 -3.19
N PHE A 142 -26.33 -11.53 -2.66
CA PHE A 142 -26.29 -11.22 -1.23
C PHE A 142 -27.49 -10.36 -0.82
N CYS A 143 -28.40 -10.94 -0.02
CA CYS A 143 -29.67 -10.32 0.40
C CYS A 143 -29.55 -8.99 1.15
N CYS A 144 -28.41 -8.75 1.78
CA CYS A 144 -28.41 -8.00 3.03
C CYS A 144 -27.47 -6.79 2.99
N ILE A 145 -27.15 -6.32 1.78
CA ILE A 145 -26.22 -5.22 1.58
C ILE A 145 -26.69 -3.89 2.19
N SER A 146 -27.99 -3.60 2.15
CA SER A 146 -28.56 -2.39 2.78
C SER A 146 -28.28 -2.35 4.28
N LYS A 147 -28.42 -3.49 4.96
CA LYS A 147 -28.12 -3.65 6.38
C LYS A 147 -26.62 -3.53 6.65
N LEU A 148 -25.78 -4.17 5.83
CA LEU A 148 -24.32 -4.06 5.94
C LEU A 148 -23.87 -2.60 5.78
N ASN A 149 -24.30 -1.92 4.73
CA ASN A 149 -23.97 -0.52 4.49
C ASN A 149 -24.41 0.37 5.67
N SER A 150 -25.59 0.12 6.24
CA SER A 150 -26.07 0.85 7.42
C SER A 150 -25.16 0.65 8.64
N ILE A 151 -24.61 -0.56 8.84
CA ILE A 151 -23.63 -0.84 9.90
C ILE A 151 -22.32 -0.10 9.62
N LEU A 152 -21.81 -0.16 8.39
CA LEU A 152 -20.56 0.50 8.01
C LEU A 152 -20.63 2.02 8.18
N LEU A 153 -21.76 2.65 7.81
CA LEU A 153 -22.01 4.07 8.06
C LEU A 153 -21.95 4.39 9.56
N LYS A 154 -22.67 3.63 10.39
CA LYS A 154 -22.67 3.84 11.85
C LYS A 154 -21.28 3.69 12.45
N LEU A 155 -20.51 2.70 12.02
CA LEU A 155 -19.14 2.50 12.51
C LEU A 155 -18.20 3.64 12.10
N ARG A 156 -18.39 4.19 10.90
CA ARG A 156 -17.63 5.35 10.42
C ARG A 156 -18.03 6.61 11.20
N ASP A 157 -19.32 6.90 11.29
CA ASP A 157 -19.84 8.15 11.84
C ASP A 157 -19.66 8.23 13.37
N SER A 158 -19.57 7.08 14.05
CA SER A 158 -19.21 7.00 15.48
C SER A 158 -17.70 7.03 15.74
N GLY A 159 -16.87 7.03 14.70
CA GLY A 159 -15.41 6.92 14.81
C GLY A 159 -14.91 5.54 15.28
N LEU A 160 -15.80 4.55 15.45
CA LEU A 160 -15.42 3.20 15.86
C LEU A 160 -14.50 2.52 14.85
N ASN A 161 -14.64 2.79 13.55
CA ASN A 161 -13.73 2.23 12.53
C ASN A 161 -12.25 2.54 12.85
N ARG A 162 -11.94 3.79 13.23
CA ARG A 162 -10.57 4.19 13.58
C ARG A 162 -10.07 3.44 14.82
N LYS A 163 -10.93 3.33 15.85
CA LYS A 163 -10.59 2.60 17.08
C LYS A 163 -10.34 1.12 16.81
N LEU A 164 -11.22 0.46 16.05
CA LEU A 164 -11.08 -0.96 15.70
C LEU A 164 -9.77 -1.24 14.95
N TRP A 165 -9.39 -0.34 14.03
CA TRP A 165 -8.10 -0.43 13.36
C TRP A 165 -6.93 -0.30 14.33
N GLN A 166 -6.94 0.71 15.20
CA GLN A 166 -5.91 0.89 16.23
C GLN A 166 -5.84 -0.32 17.19
N ASP A 167 -6.98 -0.84 17.64
CA ASP A 167 -7.06 -1.99 18.56
C ASP A 167 -6.57 -3.29 17.90
N ALA A 168 -6.95 -3.53 16.64
CA ALA A 168 -6.44 -4.68 15.87
C ALA A 168 -4.92 -4.59 15.66
N SER A 169 -4.42 -3.37 15.53
CA SER A 169 -3.01 -3.06 15.33
C SER A 169 -2.14 -3.48 16.52
N PHE A 170 -2.65 -3.36 17.75
CA PHE A 170 -1.95 -3.82 18.97
C PHE A 170 -1.72 -5.33 19.01
N LYS A 171 -2.51 -6.13 18.29
CA LYS A 171 -2.35 -7.59 18.25
C LYS A 171 -1.20 -8.07 17.37
N PHE A 172 -0.56 -7.17 16.61
CA PHE A 172 0.58 -7.46 15.76
C PHE A 172 1.93 -7.07 16.38
N PHE A 173 1.93 -6.65 17.66
CA PHE A 173 3.12 -6.41 18.47
C PHE A 173 3.29 -7.50 19.53
#